data_AF-A0A377D151-F1
#
_entry.id   AF-A0A377D151-F1
#
_cell.length_a   1.000
_cell.length_b   1.000
_cell.length_c   1.000
_cell.angle_alpha   90.00
_cell.angle_beta   90.00
_cell.angle_gamma   90.00
#
_symmetry.space_group_name_H-M   'P 1'
#
loop_
_entity.id
_entity.type
_entity.pdbx_description
1 polymer ?
#
loop_
_entity_poly.entity_id
_entity_poly.type
_entity_poly.pdbx_seq_one_letter_code
_entity_poly.pdbx_strand_id
1 'polypeptide(L)'
;MPFLAIFTIAAWFGMNDLATSKASIKEQLPVLKRGHLWIMSLLYLATFGSFIGFSAGFAMLSKTQFPDVQILQYAFFGPFIGALARSAGGALSDRLGGTRVTLVNFILMAIFSGLLFLTFRLTGRAEASWRSSRSSWRCS
;
A
#
# COMPACT_ATOMS: atom_id res chain seq x y z
N MET A 1 22.11 -7.98 -9.74
CA MET A 1 22.21 -9.46 -9.84
C MET A 1 23.35 -10.09 -9.03
N PRO A 2 24.59 -9.57 -8.92
CA PRO A 2 25.65 -10.25 -8.15
C PRO A 2 25.35 -10.38 -6.65
N PHE A 3 24.68 -9.40 -6.04
CA PHE A 3 24.30 -9.44 -4.63
C PHE A 3 23.35 -10.60 -4.29
N LEU A 4 22.42 -10.94 -5.18
CA LEU A 4 21.50 -12.07 -4.95
C LEU A 4 22.26 -13.39 -4.85
N ALA A 5 23.24 -13.61 -5.75
CA ALA A 5 24.05 -14.82 -5.72
C ALA A 5 24.88 -14.92 -4.42
N ILE A 6 25.48 -13.81 -3.98
CA ILE A 6 26.24 -13.76 -2.72
C ILE A 6 25.34 -14.10 -1.52
N PHE A 7 24.16 -13.48 -1.42
CA PHE A 7 23.24 -13.73 -0.31
C PHE A 7 22.67 -15.15 -0.32
N THR A 8 22.42 -15.73 -1.50
CA THR A 8 21.99 -17.14 -1.60
C THR A 8 23.07 -18.10 -1.11
N ILE A 9 24.33 -17.92 -1.52
CA ILE A 9 25.44 -18.74 -1.06
C ILE A 9 25.64 -18.55 0.45
N ALA A 10 25.58 -17.32 0.95
CA ALA A 10 25.69 -17.03 2.37
C ALA A 10 24.56 -17.69 3.18
N ALA A 11 23.32 -17.68 2.69
CA ALA A 11 22.21 -18.36 3.34
C ALA A 11 22.40 -19.89 3.37
N TRP A 12 22.87 -20.47 2.26
CA TRP A 12 23.12 -21.91 2.16
C TRP A 12 24.15 -22.41 3.19
N PHE A 13 25.20 -21.63 3.42
CA PHE A 13 26.27 -22.02 4.35
C PHE A 13 26.11 -21.46 5.77
N GLY A 14 25.33 -20.39 5.96
CA GLY A 14 25.25 -19.63 7.21
C GLY A 14 23.95 -19.78 7.99
N MET A 15 22.87 -20.32 7.41
CA MET A 15 21.61 -20.56 8.12
C MET A 15 21.55 -21.98 8.69
N ASN A 16 21.00 -22.12 9.90
CA ASN A 16 20.84 -23.40 10.57
C ASN A 16 19.37 -23.83 10.60
N ASP A 17 19.11 -25.12 10.39
CA ASP A 17 17.80 -25.72 10.61
C ASP A 17 17.59 -26.04 12.10
N LEU A 18 16.53 -25.48 12.68
CA LEU A 18 16.12 -25.79 14.05
C LEU A 18 15.13 -26.97 14.04
N ALA A 19 15.40 -28.00 14.85
CA ALA A 19 14.58 -29.21 14.94
C ALA A 19 13.22 -28.99 15.66
N THR A 20 13.05 -27.85 16.33
CA THR A 20 11.89 -27.57 17.17
C THR A 20 10.79 -26.87 16.37
N SER A 21 9.58 -27.44 16.39
CA SER A 21 8.31 -26.87 15.90
C SER A 21 8.04 -26.95 14.38
N LYS A 22 7.90 -28.18 13.88
CA LYS A 22 7.09 -28.44 12.67
C LYS A 22 5.66 -28.78 13.09
N ALA A 23 4.83 -27.76 13.33
CA ALA A 23 3.38 -28.00 13.44
C ALA A 23 2.88 -28.58 12.11
N SER A 24 2.19 -29.70 12.15
CA SER A 24 1.66 -30.34 10.94
C SER A 24 0.61 -29.45 10.29
N ILE A 25 0.45 -29.52 8.96
CA ILE A 25 -0.61 -28.79 8.23
C ILE A 25 -1.98 -29.10 8.85
N LYS A 26 -2.22 -30.34 9.27
CA LYS A 26 -3.47 -30.76 9.94
C LYS A 26 -3.70 -30.05 11.27
N GLU A 27 -2.63 -29.69 11.98
CA GLU A 27 -2.70 -28.97 13.27
C GLU A 27 -2.87 -27.46 13.06
N GLN A 28 -2.45 -26.91 11.91
CA GLN A 28 -2.61 -25.49 11.56
C GLN A 28 -4.01 -25.18 11.00
N LEU A 29 -4.56 -26.07 10.16
CA LEU A 29 -5.86 -25.89 9.48
C LEU A 29 -7.06 -25.50 10.37
N PRO A 30 -7.19 -25.96 11.63
CA PRO A 30 -8.28 -25.54 12.50
C PRO A 30 -8.38 -24.02 12.70
N VAL A 31 -7.29 -23.27 12.52
CA VAL A 31 -7.29 -21.80 12.63
C VAL A 31 -8.23 -21.14 11.62
N LEU A 32 -8.45 -21.76 10.45
CA LEU A 32 -9.34 -21.25 9.40
C LEU A 32 -10.81 -21.21 9.81
N LYS A 33 -11.20 -22.01 10.80
CA LYS A 33 -12.57 -21.99 11.38
C LYS A 33 -12.79 -20.80 12.31
N ARG A 34 -11.73 -20.09 12.74
CA ARG A 34 -11.83 -18.95 13.65
C ARG A 34 -12.21 -17.70 12.88
N GLY A 35 -13.39 -17.13 13.15
CA GLY A 35 -13.87 -15.91 12.48
C GLY A 35 -12.91 -14.71 12.62
N HIS A 36 -12.27 -14.56 13.78
CA HIS A 36 -11.27 -13.49 13.99
C HIS A 36 -10.09 -13.55 13.02
N LEU A 37 -9.71 -14.74 12.52
CA LEU A 37 -8.66 -14.85 11.51
C LEU A 37 -9.05 -14.07 10.26
N TRP A 38 -10.27 -14.24 9.76
CA TRP A 38 -10.74 -13.58 8.55
C TRP A 38 -10.85 -12.06 8.72
N ILE A 39 -11.33 -11.62 9.88
CA ILE A 39 -11.40 -10.18 10.21
C ILE A 39 -9.99 -9.57 10.21
N MET A 40 -9.03 -10.21 10.89
CA MET A 40 -7.65 -9.72 10.93
C MET A 40 -6.97 -9.78 9.57
N SER A 41 -7.22 -10.83 8.78
CA SER A 41 -6.75 -10.94 7.39
C SER A 41 -7.26 -9.80 6.52
N LEU A 42 -8.53 -9.39 6.68
CA LEU A 42 -9.08 -8.24 5.96
C LEU A 42 -8.42 -6.92 6.38
N LEU A 43 -8.21 -6.70 7.68
CA LEU A 43 -7.51 -5.50 8.16
C LEU A 43 -6.06 -5.44 7.64
N TYR A 44 -5.39 -6.60 7.60
CA TYR A 44 -4.04 -6.70 7.05
C TYR A 44 -4.03 -6.48 5.53
N LEU A 45 -4.99 -7.06 4.80
CA LEU A 45 -5.13 -6.86 3.36
C LEU A 45 -5.37 -5.39 3.03
N ALA A 46 -6.23 -4.70 3.79
CA ALA A 46 -6.53 -3.30 3.54
C ALA A 46 -5.36 -2.36 3.85
N THR A 47 -4.40 -2.76 4.67
CA THR A 47 -3.21 -1.96 4.99
C THR A 47 -2.01 -2.38 4.13
N PHE A 48 -1.53 -3.62 4.31
CA PHE A 48 -0.38 -4.15 3.59
C PHE A 48 -0.69 -4.36 2.10
N GLY A 49 -1.87 -4.85 1.76
CA GLY A 49 -2.28 -5.02 0.36
C GLY A 49 -2.37 -3.67 -0.36
N SER A 50 -2.88 -2.62 0.29
CA SER A 50 -2.85 -1.26 -0.25
C SER A 50 -1.43 -0.74 -0.42
N PHE A 51 -0.52 -0.97 0.53
CA PHE A 51 0.90 -0.60 0.39
C PHE A 51 1.54 -1.25 -0.86
N ILE A 52 1.38 -2.56 -1.05
CA ILE A 52 1.92 -3.26 -2.22
C ILE A 52 1.21 -2.81 -3.51
N GLY A 53 -0.11 -2.68 -3.48
CA GLY A 53 -0.92 -2.25 -4.63
C GLY A 53 -0.54 -0.87 -5.13
N PHE A 54 -0.39 0.11 -4.22
CA PHE A 54 0.09 1.44 -4.59
C PHE A 54 1.56 1.42 -5.04
N SER A 55 2.42 0.64 -4.38
CA SER A 55 3.82 0.51 -4.80
C SER A 55 3.95 -0.01 -6.24
N ALA A 56 3.09 -0.95 -6.65
CA ALA A 56 3.08 -1.50 -7.99
C ALA A 56 2.38 -0.57 -9.02
N GLY A 57 1.24 0.02 -8.64
CA GLY A 57 0.39 0.79 -9.55
C GLY A 57 0.74 2.27 -9.68
N PHE A 58 1.41 2.87 -8.70
CA PHE A 58 1.62 4.32 -8.63
C PHE A 58 2.39 4.87 -9.84
N ALA A 59 3.50 4.23 -10.22
CA ALA A 59 4.30 4.69 -11.36
C ALA A 59 3.51 4.66 -12.68
N MET A 60 2.66 3.65 -12.86
CA MET A 60 1.81 3.54 -14.04
C MET A 60 0.70 4.62 -14.01
N LEU A 61 0.01 4.78 -12.88
CA LEU A 61 -1.01 5.81 -12.72
C LEU A 61 -0.47 7.22 -12.96
N SER A 62 0.70 7.54 -12.41
CA SER A 62 1.31 8.85 -12.62
C SER A 62 1.68 9.09 -14.07
N LYS A 63 2.15 8.07 -14.82
CA LYS A 63 2.42 8.22 -16.25
C LYS A 63 1.15 8.47 -17.08
N THR A 64 0.01 7.89 -16.70
CA THR A 64 -1.24 8.11 -17.44
C THR A 64 -1.86 9.47 -17.13
N GLN A 65 -1.70 9.97 -15.89
CA GLN A 65 -2.27 11.26 -15.49
C GLN A 65 -1.34 12.46 -15.77
N PHE A 66 -0.02 12.25 -15.68
CA PHE A 66 1.00 13.29 -15.83
C PHE A 66 2.12 12.81 -16.76
N PRO A 67 1.85 12.73 -18.08
CA PRO A 67 2.79 12.16 -19.05
C PRO A 67 4.11 12.94 -19.14
N ASP A 68 4.08 14.24 -18.86
CA ASP A 68 5.26 15.12 -18.92
C ASP A 68 6.20 14.96 -17.71
N VAL A 69 5.77 14.25 -16.67
CA VAL A 69 6.56 14.04 -15.45
C VAL A 69 7.29 12.71 -15.52
N GLN A 70 8.62 12.75 -15.43
CA GLN A 70 9.42 11.54 -15.26
C GLN A 70 9.27 10.99 -13.83
N ILE A 71 8.23 10.17 -13.59
CA ILE A 71 7.89 9.68 -12.24
C ILE A 71 8.87 8.62 -11.69
N LEU A 72 9.59 7.89 -12.54
CA LEU A 72 10.44 6.76 -12.09
C LEU A 72 11.54 7.18 -11.11
N GLN A 73 12.02 8.42 -11.20
CA GLN A 73 13.01 9.00 -10.28
C GLN A 73 12.42 9.35 -8.91
N TYR A 74 11.10 9.39 -8.75
CA TYR A 74 10.41 9.74 -7.50
C TYR A 74 9.58 8.58 -6.92
N ALA A 75 9.15 7.64 -7.76
CA ALA A 75 8.23 6.57 -7.38
C ALA A 75 8.76 5.66 -6.25
N PHE A 76 10.08 5.49 -6.13
CA PHE A 76 10.70 4.67 -5.09
C PHE A 76 10.46 5.20 -3.66
N PHE A 77 10.18 6.50 -3.52
CA PHE A 77 10.07 7.15 -2.23
C PHE A 77 8.81 6.72 -1.46
N GLY A 78 7.72 6.41 -2.19
CA GLY A 78 6.49 5.88 -1.59
C GLY A 78 6.72 4.55 -0.85
N PRO A 79 7.23 3.50 -1.54
CA PRO A 79 7.61 2.24 -0.91
C PRO A 79 8.62 2.40 0.24
N PHE A 80 9.58 3.33 0.09
CA PHE A 80 10.59 3.61 1.11
C PHE A 80 9.99 4.14 2.41
N ILE A 81 9.15 5.19 2.35
CA ILE A 81 8.46 5.71 3.53
C ILE A 81 7.52 4.67 4.11
N GLY A 82 6.76 3.94 3.27
CA GLY A 82 5.83 2.93 3.76
C GLY A 82 6.54 1.78 4.50
N ALA A 83 7.74 1.39 4.05
CA ALA A 83 8.55 0.41 4.77
C ALA A 83 9.01 0.92 6.15
N LEU A 84 9.44 2.18 6.25
CA LEU A 84 9.78 2.80 7.54
C LEU A 84 8.56 2.94 8.45
N ALA A 85 7.43 3.36 7.88
CA ALA A 85 6.16 3.49 8.58
C ALA A 85 5.67 2.16 9.17
N ARG A 86 6.02 1.02 8.55
CA ARG A 86 5.70 -0.31 9.11
C ARG A 86 6.39 -0.54 10.46
N SER A 87 7.70 -0.29 10.54
CA SER A 87 8.44 -0.44 11.80
C SER A 87 8.01 0.60 12.84
N ALA A 88 7.78 1.85 12.41
CA ALA A 88 7.26 2.90 13.30
C ALA A 88 5.86 2.56 13.83
N GLY A 89 4.98 2.04 12.97
CA GLY A 89 3.63 1.61 13.34
C GLY A 89 3.64 0.46 14.34
N GLY A 90 4.58 -0.47 14.23
CA GLY A 90 4.82 -1.52 15.23
C GLY A 90 5.22 -0.93 16.57
N ALA A 91 6.29 -0.11 16.59
CA ALA A 91 6.78 0.53 17.82
C ALA A 91 5.72 1.42 18.50
N LEU A 92 4.86 2.08 17.72
CA LEU A 92 3.76 2.88 18.23
C LEU A 92 2.63 2.00 18.80
N SER A 93 2.34 0.88 18.14
CA SER A 93 1.34 -0.10 18.59
C SER A 93 1.72 -0.74 19.91
N ASP A 94 3.01 -0.99 20.12
CA ASP A 94 3.53 -1.54 21.38
C ASP A 94 3.32 -0.58 22.56
N ARG A 95 3.34 0.74 22.31
CA ARG A 95 3.20 1.77 23.36
C ARG A 95 1.76 2.22 23.59
N LEU A 96 0.96 2.36 22.53
CA LEU A 96 -0.38 2.97 22.57
C LEU A 96 -1.52 1.97 22.39
N GLY A 97 -1.19 0.72 22.04
CA GLY A 97 -2.13 -0.35 21.72
C GLY A 97 -2.45 -0.42 20.23
N GLY A 98 -2.22 -1.60 19.63
CA GLY A 98 -2.37 -1.82 18.18
C GLY A 98 -3.75 -1.51 17.63
N THR A 99 -4.84 -1.77 18.38
CA THR A 99 -6.20 -1.46 17.95
C THR A 99 -6.41 0.05 17.76
N ARG A 100 -5.89 0.89 18.66
CA ARG A 100 -6.06 2.35 18.58
C ARG A 100 -5.26 2.93 17.41
N VAL A 101 -4.01 2.51 17.27
CA VAL A 101 -3.14 2.93 16.16
C VAL A 101 -3.76 2.52 14.81
N THR A 102 -4.25 1.28 14.73
CA THR A 102 -4.89 0.77 13.51
C THR A 102 -6.18 1.52 13.18
N LEU A 103 -7.01 1.83 14.19
CA LEU A 103 -8.25 2.59 13.99
C LEU A 103 -7.98 3.99 13.44
N VAL A 104 -7.04 4.73 14.07
CA VAL A 104 -6.64 6.06 13.60
C VAL A 104 -6.09 5.98 12.18
N ASN A 105 -5.25 4.99 11.89
CA ASN A 105 -4.72 4.77 10.55
C ASN A 105 -5.84 4.55 9.51
N PHE A 106 -6.85 3.73 9.82
CA PHE A 106 -7.98 3.51 8.90
C PHE A 106 -8.80 4.78 8.66
N ILE A 107 -9.03 5.59 9.69
CA ILE A 107 -9.72 6.88 9.56
C ILE A 107 -8.92 7.81 8.63
N LEU A 108 -7.61 7.90 8.82
CA LEU A 108 -6.73 8.69 7.95
C LEU A 108 -6.77 8.20 6.50
N MET A 109 -6.66 6.89 6.27
CA MET A 109 -6.74 6.30 4.93
C MET A 109 -8.07 6.61 4.24
N ALA A 110 -9.19 6.55 4.97
CA ALA A 110 -10.51 6.87 4.45
C ALA A 110 -10.62 8.36 4.07
N ILE A 111 -10.13 9.26 4.93
CA ILE A 111 -10.10 10.71 4.67
C ILE A 111 -9.26 11.02 3.42
N PHE A 112 -8.04 10.49 3.32
CA PHE A 112 -7.18 10.72 2.15
C PHE A 112 -7.80 10.21 0.86
N SER A 113 -8.39 9.01 0.89
CA SER A 113 -9.06 8.43 -0.28
C SER A 113 -10.28 9.26 -0.70
N GLY A 114 -11.07 9.73 0.28
CA GLY A 114 -12.23 10.59 0.04
C GLY A 114 -11.85 11.97 -0.54
N LEU A 115 -10.77 12.58 -0.03
CA LEU A 115 -10.24 13.84 -0.55
C LEU A 115 -9.75 13.69 -1.99
N LEU A 116 -8.99 12.63 -2.30
CA LEU A 116 -8.55 12.32 -3.66
C LEU A 116 -9.72 12.21 -4.64
N PHE A 117 -10.77 11.48 -4.22
CA PHE A 117 -11.97 11.32 -5.04
C PHE A 117 -12.71 12.64 -5.27
N LEU A 118 -12.80 13.48 -4.22
CA LEU A 118 -13.43 14.79 -4.31
C LEU A 118 -12.64 15.72 -5.24
N THR A 119 -11.32 15.80 -5.11
CA THR A 119 -10.47 16.62 -5.99
C THR A 119 -10.62 16.19 -7.45
N PHE A 120 -10.60 14.88 -7.72
CA PHE A 120 -10.81 14.37 -9.07
C PHE A 120 -12.18 14.76 -9.66
N ARG A 121 -13.24 14.68 -8.85
CA ARG A 121 -14.60 15.12 -9.23
C ARG A 121 -14.65 16.62 -9.52
N LEU A 122 -13.97 17.44 -8.73
CA LEU A 122 -13.94 18.90 -8.90
C LEU A 122 -13.20 19.29 -10.18
N THR A 123 -12.05 18.70 -10.46
CA THR A 123 -11.29 18.94 -11.71
C THR A 123 -12.13 18.59 -12.94
N GLY A 124 -12.79 17.43 -12.94
CA GLY A 124 -13.65 17.03 -14.08
C GLY A 124 -14.82 17.99 -14.33
N ARG A 125 -15.42 18.57 -13.27
CA ARG A 125 -16.46 19.61 -13.41
C ARG A 125 -15.89 20.92 -13.98
N ALA A 126 -14.71 21.33 -13.50
CA ALA A 126 -14.05 22.55 -13.97
C ALA A 126 -13.68 22.45 -15.46
N GLU A 127 -13.12 21.32 -15.91
CA GLU A 127 -12.79 21.10 -17.32
C GLU A 127 -14.03 21.07 -18.22
N ALA A 128 -15.12 20.45 -17.78
CA ALA A 128 -16.39 20.42 -18.52
C ALA A 128 -16.98 21.83 -18.69
N SER A 129 -16.95 22.64 -17.64
CA SER A 129 -17.36 24.05 -17.65
C SER A 129 -16.50 24.91 -18.58
N TRP A 130 -15.18 24.75 -18.52
CA TRP A 130 -14.26 25.52 -19.38
C TRP A 130 -14.40 25.14 -20.86
N ARG A 131 -14.66 23.87 -21.15
CA ARG A 131 -14.88 23.37 -22.51
C ARG A 131 -16.16 23.93 -23.14
N SER A 132 -17.26 24.05 -22.37
CA SER A 132 -18.51 24.63 -22.89
C SER A 132 -18.38 26.13 -23.19
N SER A 133 -17.65 26.88 -22.35
CA SER A 133 -17.37 28.30 -22.60
C SER A 133 -16.49 28.49 -23.85
N ARG A 134 -15.46 27.67 -24.07
CA ARG A 134 -14.64 27.74 -25.30
C ARG A 134 -15.44 27.47 -26.58
N SER A 135 -16.42 26.56 -26.54
CA SER A 135 -17.26 26.28 -27.73
C SER A 135 -18.19 27.43 -28.08
N SER A 136 -18.62 28.26 -27.11
CA SER A 136 -19.49 29.41 -27.42
C SER A 136 -18.73 30.54 -28.14
N TRP A 137 -17.45 30.74 -27.83
CA TRP A 137 -16.60 31.74 -28.51
C TRP A 137 -16.11 31.31 -29.89
N ARG A 138 -16.26 30.03 -30.27
CA ARG A 138 -15.83 29.50 -31.58
C ARG A 138 -16.94 29.54 -32.65
N CYS A 139 -18.16 29.88 -32.25
CA CYS A 139 -19.34 29.98 -33.11
C CYS A 139 -19.85 31.42 -33.30
N SER A 140 -19.04 32.43 -32.95
CA SER A 140 -19.27 33.86 -33.20
C SER A 140 -18.11 34.42 -34.01
#